data_AF-J1SIH5-F1
#
_entry.id   AF-J1SIH5-F1
#
_cell.length_a   1.000
_cell.length_b   1.000
_cell.length_c   1.000
_cell.angle_alpha   90.00
_cell.angle_beta   90.00
_cell.angle_gamma   90.00
#
_symmetry.space_group_name_H-M   'P 1'
#
loop_
_entity.id
_entity.type
_entity.pdbx_description
1 polymer ?
#
loop_
_entity_poly.entity_id
_entity_poly.type
_entity_poly.pdbx_seq_one_letter_code
_entity_poly.pdbx_strand_id
1 'polypeptide(L)' 'MTKAPTPWQKVAAKLALTPSELAAELKRHRSKISRALRDERGLINGRDQLMLLLAARRLGVSLTLSDLMPEEEDA' A
#
# COMPACT_ATOMS: atom_id res chain seq x y z
N MET A 1 10.53 20.03 4.01
CA MET A 1 9.30 19.33 4.43
C MET A 1 9.37 17.90 3.94
N THR A 2 9.41 16.92 4.83
CA THR A 2 9.31 15.50 4.45
C THR A 2 7.85 15.22 4.07
N LYS A 3 7.60 14.82 2.82
CA LYS A 3 6.26 14.46 2.35
C LYS A 3 5.72 13.29 3.18
N ALA A 4 4.47 13.39 3.64
CA ALA A 4 3.82 12.31 4.39
C ALA A 4 3.76 11.03 3.52
N PRO A 5 3.92 9.84 4.12
CA PRO A 5 3.91 8.60 3.37
C PRO A 5 2.52 8.33 2.78
N THR A 6 2.48 7.94 1.51
CA THR A 6 1.21 7.62 0.84
C THR A 6 0.63 6.30 1.35
N PRO A 7 -0.67 6.02 1.14
CA PRO A 7 -1.27 4.74 1.54
C PRO A 7 -0.49 3.51 1.08
N TRP A 8 -0.06 3.49 -0.20
CA TRP A 8 0.78 2.41 -0.71
C TRP A 8 2.11 2.25 0.04
N GLN A 9 2.75 3.36 0.42
CA GLN A 9 4.02 3.32 1.17
C GLN A 9 3.81 2.84 2.61
N LYS A 10 2.75 3.31 3.29
CA LYS A 10 2.37 2.88 4.64
C LYS A 10 2.12 1.37 4.69
N VAL A 11 1.32 0.87 3.75
CA VAL A 11 0.98 -0.56 3.69
C VAL A 11 2.20 -1.41 3.36
N ALA A 12 3.03 -1.02 2.38
CA ALA A 12 4.23 -1.78 2.03
C ALA A 12 5.23 -1.84 3.21
N ALA A 13 5.40 -0.74 3.95
CA ALA A 13 6.22 -0.72 5.15
C ALA A 13 5.69 -1.66 6.24
N LYS A 14 4.36 -1.65 6.50
CA LYS A 14 3.74 -2.54 7.50
C LYS A 14 3.80 -4.02 7.12
N LEU A 15 3.64 -4.34 5.85
CA LEU A 15 3.75 -5.72 5.36
C LEU A 15 5.20 -6.21 5.35
N ALA A 16 6.19 -5.31 5.47
CA ALA A 16 7.62 -5.60 5.44
C ALA A 16 8.05 -6.37 4.17
N LEU A 17 7.38 -6.11 3.03
CA LEU A 17 7.66 -6.75 1.76
C LEU A 17 8.41 -5.79 0.81
N THR A 18 9.37 -6.32 0.07
CA THR A 18 9.95 -5.63 -1.08
C THR A 18 8.90 -5.42 -2.17
N PRO A 19 9.09 -4.47 -3.12
CA PRO A 19 8.15 -4.27 -4.23
C PRO A 19 7.90 -5.52 -5.08
N SER A 20 8.89 -6.43 -5.16
CA SER A 20 8.76 -7.69 -5.90
C SER A 20 7.90 -8.70 -5.15
N GLU A 21 8.10 -8.84 -3.84
CA GLU A 21 7.32 -9.73 -2.98
C GLU A 21 5.87 -9.25 -2.88
N LEU A 22 5.66 -7.94 -2.70
CA LEU A 22 4.32 -7.36 -2.70
C LEU A 22 3.59 -7.60 -4.03
N ALA A 23 4.31 -7.52 -5.16
CA ALA A 23 3.73 -7.84 -6.47
C ALA A 23 3.33 -9.31 -6.59
N ALA A 24 4.17 -10.23 -6.10
CA ALA A 24 3.88 -11.66 -6.07
C ALA A 24 2.68 -11.97 -5.15
N GLU A 25 2.66 -11.40 -3.95
CA GLU A 25 1.62 -11.58 -2.94
C GLU A 25 0.25 -11.12 -3.45
N LEU A 26 0.22 -10.00 -4.17
CA LEU A 26 -0.98 -9.42 -4.78
C LEU A 26 -1.30 -9.99 -6.18
N LYS A 27 -0.49 -10.92 -6.71
CA LYS A 27 -0.59 -11.45 -8.08
C LYS A 27 -0.70 -10.33 -9.14
N ARG A 28 0.17 -9.31 -9.01
CA ARG A 28 0.24 -8.15 -9.90
C ARG A 28 1.61 -8.06 -10.58
N HIS A 29 1.67 -7.31 -11.68
CA HIS A 29 2.95 -6.96 -12.28
C HIS A 29 3.75 -6.04 -11.36
N ARG A 30 5.05 -6.33 -11.20
CA ARG A 30 6.00 -5.51 -10.43
C ARG A 30 6.00 -4.05 -10.87
N SER A 31 5.83 -3.77 -12.17
CA SER A 31 5.77 -2.41 -12.70
C SER A 31 4.56 -1.62 -12.19
N LYS A 32 3.42 -2.28 -11.92
CA LYS A 32 2.26 -1.64 -11.30
C LYS A 32 2.55 -1.25 -9.85
N ILE A 33 3.10 -2.17 -9.06
CA ILE A 33 3.46 -1.90 -7.66
C ILE A 33 4.52 -0.81 -7.55
N SER A 34 5.55 -0.86 -8.41
CA SER A 34 6.59 0.17 -8.43
C SER A 34 6.06 1.55 -8.78
N ARG A 35 5.05 1.66 -9.66
CA ARG A 35 4.40 2.94 -9.95
C ARG A 35 3.59 3.41 -8.75
N ALA A 36 2.81 2.53 -8.14
CA ALA A 36 1.99 2.85 -6.97
C ALA A 36 2.80 3.34 -5.76
N LEU A 37 3.99 2.77 -5.52
CA LEU A 37 4.88 3.19 -4.44
C LEU A 37 5.59 4.52 -4.69
N ARG A 38 5.70 4.95 -5.95
CA ARG A 38 6.30 6.22 -6.36
C ARG A 38 5.27 7.29 -6.67
N ASP A 39 3.99 6.92 -6.76
CA ASP A 39 2.89 7.83 -6.97
C ASP A 39 2.80 8.77 -5.78
N GLU A 40 2.76 10.06 -6.08
CA GLU A 40 2.70 11.15 -5.14
C GLU A 40 1.45 11.14 -4.25
N ARG A 41 0.33 10.66 -4.78
CA ARG A 41 -0.92 10.48 -4.01
C ARG A 41 -1.03 9.08 -3.46
N GLY A 42 -0.49 8.10 -4.19
CA GLY A 42 -0.46 6.68 -3.80
C GLY A 42 -1.82 6.15 -3.34
N LEU A 43 -2.89 6.51 -4.06
CA LEU A 43 -4.25 6.08 -3.72
C LEU A 43 -4.45 4.59 -4.01
N ILE A 44 -5.23 3.94 -3.14
CA ILE A 44 -5.57 2.52 -3.25
C ILE A 44 -7.03 2.43 -3.74
N ASN A 45 -7.26 1.78 -4.88
CA ASN A 45 -8.61 1.47 -5.34
C ASN A 45 -9.20 0.28 -4.57
N GLY A 46 -10.52 0.10 -4.59
CA GLY A 46 -11.20 -0.95 -3.81
C GLY A 46 -10.71 -2.38 -4.10
N ARG A 47 -10.32 -2.68 -5.35
CA ARG A 47 -9.77 -4.01 -5.68
C ARG A 47 -8.41 -4.24 -5.04
N ASP A 48 -7.51 -3.26 -5.14
CA ASP A 48 -6.18 -3.37 -4.54
C ASP A 48 -6.28 -3.31 -3.01
N GLN A 49 -7.24 -2.57 -2.43
CA GLN A 49 -7.54 -2.57 -1.00
C GLN A 49 -7.95 -3.95 -0.51
N LEU A 50 -8.89 -4.61 -1.18
CA LEU A 50 -9.30 -5.98 -0.84
C LEU A 50 -8.11 -6.94 -0.86
N MET A 51 -7.27 -6.86 -1.88
CA MET A 51 -6.09 -7.72 -2.00
C MET A 51 -5.07 -7.48 -0.89
N LEU A 52 -4.85 -6.21 -0.50
CA LEU A 52 -3.96 -5.84 0.60
C LEU A 52 -4.49 -6.34 1.94
N LEU A 53 -5.80 -6.24 2.20
CA LEU A 53 -6.42 -6.77 3.41
C LEU A 53 -6.30 -8.31 3.48
N LEU A 54 -6.47 -9.00 2.36
CA LEU A 54 -6.28 -10.45 2.29
C LEU A 54 -4.82 -10.83 2.54
N ALA A 55 -3.86 -10.11 1.95
CA ALA A 55 -2.43 -10.31 2.18
C ALA A 55 -2.07 -10.09 3.65
N ALA A 56 -2.52 -8.98 4.24
CA ALA A 56 -2.31 -8.65 5.64
C ALA A 56 -2.83 -9.76 6.57
N ARG A 57 -4.05 -10.25 6.31
CA ARG A 57 -4.62 -11.38 7.06
C ARG A 57 -3.77 -12.65 6.96
N ARG A 58 -3.25 -12.99 5.76
CA ARG A 58 -2.38 -14.17 5.58
C ARG A 58 -1.05 -14.03 6.31
N LEU A 59 -0.48 -12.82 6.31
CA LEU A 59 0.80 -12.51 6.92
C LEU A 59 0.69 -12.21 8.43
N GLY A 60 -0.51 -12.22 9.00
CA GLY A 60 -0.74 -11.89 10.41
C GLY A 60 -0.48 -10.41 10.73
N VAL A 61 -0.52 -9.54 9.72
CA VAL A 61 -0.31 -8.09 9.87
C VAL A 61 -1.66 -7.39 10.01
N SER A 62 -1.77 -6.47 10.97
CA SER A 62 -2.96 -5.64 11.14
C SER A 62 -2.84 -4.34 10.35
N LEU A 63 -3.71 -4.17 9.35
CA LEU A 63 -3.89 -2.89 8.64
C LEU A 63 -5.09 -2.13 9.22
N THR A 64 -4.89 -0.85 9.52
CA THR A 64 -5.93 0.07 10.00
C THR A 64 -6.42 0.96 8.86
N LEU A 65 -7.56 1.63 9.03
CA LEU A 65 -8.09 2.57 8.04
C LEU A 65 -7.10 3.71 7.74
N SER A 66 -6.36 4.18 8.75
CA SER A 66 -5.32 5.20 8.59
C SER A 66 -4.17 4.77 7.67
N ASP A 67 -3.91 3.47 7.53
CA ASP A 67 -2.89 2.97 6.59
C ASP A 67 -3.37 3.05 5.14
N LEU A 68 -4.68 2.92 4.94
CA LEU A 68 -5.31 2.81 3.62
C LEU A 68 -5.77 4.17 3.07
N MET A 69 -5.82 5.19 3.92
CA MET A 69 -6.27 6.54 3.59
C MET A 69 -5.09 7.52 3.53
N PRO A 70 -5.11 8.51 2.62
CA PRO A 70 -4.15 9.60 2.68
C PRO A 70 -4.31 10.35 4.01
N GLU A 71 -3.22 10.92 4.51
CA GLU A 71 -3.34 11.90 5.59
C GLU A 71 -3.86 13.18 4.94
N GLU A 72 -4.97 13.70 5.44
CA GLU A 72 -5.59 14.91 4.89
C GLU A 72 -4.58 16.07 5.01
N GLU A 73 -4.20 16.67 3.87
CA GLU A 73 -3.84 18.08 3.90
C GLU A 73 -5.19 18.81 3.97
N ASP A 74 -5.42 19.53 5.08
CA ASP A 74 -6.49 20.51 5.17
C ASP A 74 -6.51 21.34 3.87
N ALA A 75 -7.66 21.35 3.20
CA ALA A 75 -7.89 22.11 1.97
C ALA A 75 -7.77 23.62 2.20
#